data_AF-A0A926BRF8-F1
#
_entry.id   AF-A0A926BRF8-F1
#
_cell.length_a   1.000
_cell.length_b   1.000
_cell.length_c   1.000
_cell.angle_alpha   90.00
_cell.angle_beta   90.00
_cell.angle_gamma   90.00
#
_symmetry.space_group_name_H-M   'P 1'
#
loop_
_entity.id
_entity.type
_entity.pdbx_description
1 polymer ?
#
loop_
_entity_poly.entity_id
_entity_poly.type
_entity_poly.pdbx_seq_one_letter_code
_entity_poly.pdbx_strand_id
1 'polypeptide(L)'
;MKKLVLFIALGIATLASSSAQAAIIRFIVPMDATQEVGMAGETGGAGTATLFINDATNTVTGSLVTNANVTTPLTLFHIHQGATGVNGGVVVDLFAILSGGSVTDPDLANVLANPANFYTNAHNNASPGGTIRGQMNPSQAVVVPEAGSLALLVPALGVIGTFVVRRKTA
;
A
#
# COMPACT_ATOMS: atom_id res chain seq x y z
N MET A 1 34.44 44.35 39.28
CA MET A 1 35.03 43.34 38.38
C MET A 1 33.99 42.23 38.18
N LYS A 2 33.38 42.15 37.00
CA LYS A 2 32.21 41.32 36.71
C LYS A 2 32.68 39.87 36.47
N LYS A 3 32.20 38.91 37.27
CA LYS A 3 32.46 37.48 37.07
C LYS A 3 31.56 36.98 35.94
N LEU A 4 32.18 36.59 34.83
CA LEU A 4 31.51 36.00 33.67
C LEU A 4 31.21 34.52 33.99
N VAL A 5 29.93 34.16 34.05
CA VAL A 5 29.48 32.77 34.19
C VAL A 5 29.28 32.21 32.79
N LEU A 6 30.10 31.22 32.43
CA LEU A 6 30.04 30.52 31.15
C LEU A 6 29.01 29.38 31.26
N PHE A 7 27.87 29.51 30.60
CA PHE A 7 26.91 28.42 30.43
C PHE A 7 27.34 27.55 29.25
N ILE A 8 27.84 26.34 29.52
CA ILE A 8 28.02 25.32 28.49
C ILE A 8 26.66 24.63 28.34
N ALA A 9 25.90 25.01 27.31
CA ALA A 9 24.73 24.27 26.87
C ALA A 9 25.20 23.04 26.08
N LEU A 10 25.22 21.88 26.72
CA LEU A 10 25.43 20.59 26.07
C LEU A 10 24.14 20.22 25.32
N GLY A 11 24.04 20.63 24.06
CA GLY A 11 22.96 20.22 23.17
C GLY A 11 23.08 18.73 22.86
N ILE A 12 22.26 17.90 23.50
CA ILE A 12 22.08 16.50 23.11
C ILE A 12 21.31 16.53 21.78
N ALA A 13 22.03 16.44 20.67
CA ALA A 13 21.46 16.13 19.38
C ALA A 13 20.96 14.69 19.44
N THR A 14 19.66 14.49 19.69
CA THR A 14 19.02 13.20 19.48
C THR A 14 19.01 12.92 17.99
N LEU A 15 19.97 12.12 17.51
CA LEU A 15 19.84 11.43 16.24
C LEU A 15 18.64 10.50 16.37
N ALA A 16 17.47 10.95 15.91
CA ALA A 16 16.34 10.07 15.69
C ALA A 16 16.71 9.15 14.52
N SER A 17 17.30 8.00 14.83
CA SER A 17 17.42 6.90 13.87
C SER A 17 16.01 6.47 13.49
N SER A 18 15.53 6.89 12.33
CA SER A 18 14.32 6.31 11.73
C SER A 18 14.67 4.89 11.30
N SER A 19 14.41 3.90 12.14
CA SER A 19 14.38 2.51 11.69
C SER A 19 13.37 2.44 10.53
N ALA A 20 13.77 1.90 9.38
CA ALA A 20 12.83 1.57 8.33
C ALA A 20 11.78 0.64 8.94
N GLN A 21 10.56 1.16 9.12
CA GLN A 21 9.48 0.43 9.75
C GLN A 21 8.78 -0.36 8.65
N ALA A 22 8.60 -1.66 8.87
CA ALA A 22 7.76 -2.49 8.02
C ALA A 22 6.39 -1.81 7.86
N ALA A 23 5.94 -1.67 6.61
CA ALA A 23 4.71 -1.01 6.27
C ALA A 23 3.82 -1.96 5.46
N ILE A 24 2.53 -1.90 5.75
CA ILE A 24 1.51 -2.46 4.86
C ILE A 24 1.04 -1.34 3.94
N ILE A 25 1.26 -1.49 2.65
CA ILE A 25 0.81 -0.57 1.62
C ILE A 25 -0.49 -1.10 1.02
N ARG A 26 -1.56 -0.33 1.14
CA ARG A 26 -2.85 -0.65 0.52
C ARG A 26 -2.94 -0.01 -0.85
N PHE A 27 -3.27 -0.80 -1.86
CA PHE A 27 -3.70 -0.35 -3.19
C PHE A 27 -5.21 -0.57 -3.36
N ILE A 28 -5.90 0.42 -3.92
CA ILE A 28 -7.24 0.24 -4.51
C ILE A 28 -7.08 0.46 -6.01
N VAL A 29 -7.22 -0.59 -6.79
CA VAL A 29 -7.03 -0.57 -8.24
C VAL A 29 -8.41 -0.75 -8.89
N PRO A 30 -9.03 0.32 -9.40
CA PRO A 30 -10.22 0.19 -10.22
C PRO A 30 -9.86 -0.49 -11.55
N MET A 31 -10.66 -1.46 -11.93
CA MET A 31 -10.44 -2.30 -13.11
C MET A 31 -11.67 -2.28 -14.01
N ASP A 32 -11.47 -2.24 -15.31
CA ASP A 32 -12.56 -2.38 -16.27
C ASP A 32 -12.09 -3.00 -17.59
N ALA A 33 -13.06 -3.45 -18.39
CA ALA A 33 -12.82 -4.11 -19.66
C ALA A 33 -12.28 -3.18 -20.76
N THR A 34 -12.43 -1.86 -20.61
CA THR A 34 -11.95 -0.88 -21.60
C THR A 34 -10.47 -0.59 -21.45
N GLN A 35 -9.88 -0.94 -20.31
CA GLN A 35 -8.44 -0.86 -20.07
C GLN A 35 -7.65 -2.02 -20.70
N GLU A 36 -8.30 -3.07 -21.19
CA GLU A 36 -7.66 -4.17 -21.91
C GLU A 36 -6.99 -3.68 -23.21
N VAL A 37 -5.87 -4.30 -23.58
CA VAL A 37 -5.05 -3.87 -24.73
C VAL A 37 -4.94 -5.00 -25.74
N GLY A 38 -5.25 -4.70 -27.01
CA GLY A 38 -5.16 -5.67 -28.12
C GLY A 38 -6.34 -6.64 -28.22
N MET A 39 -7.21 -6.68 -27.22
CA MET A 39 -8.49 -7.37 -27.23
C MET A 39 -9.49 -6.64 -26.34
N ALA A 40 -10.78 -6.75 -26.64
CA ALA A 40 -11.81 -6.22 -25.77
C ALA A 40 -12.08 -7.20 -24.62
N GLY A 41 -12.13 -6.70 -23.39
CA GLY A 41 -12.71 -7.44 -22.27
C GLY A 41 -14.24 -7.56 -22.39
N GLU A 42 -14.88 -8.09 -21.35
CA GLU A 42 -16.35 -8.24 -21.35
C GLU A 42 -17.04 -6.88 -21.31
N THR A 43 -18.02 -6.66 -22.20
CA THR A 43 -18.65 -5.34 -22.34
C THR A 43 -19.29 -4.87 -21.03
N GLY A 44 -18.84 -3.73 -20.51
CA GLY A 44 -19.31 -3.20 -19.23
C GLY A 44 -18.79 -3.94 -17.99
N GLY A 45 -17.87 -4.90 -18.17
CA GLY A 45 -17.15 -5.58 -17.11
C GLY A 45 -16.31 -4.59 -16.31
N ALA A 46 -16.48 -4.61 -14.99
CA ALA A 46 -15.73 -3.75 -14.08
C ALA A 46 -15.54 -4.43 -12.73
N GLY A 47 -14.53 -3.98 -12.00
CA GLY A 47 -14.23 -4.44 -10.65
C GLY A 47 -13.27 -3.52 -9.92
N THR A 48 -12.92 -3.91 -8.71
CA THR A 48 -11.91 -3.23 -7.90
C THR A 48 -11.08 -4.27 -7.18
N ALA A 49 -9.78 -4.27 -7.42
CA ALA A 49 -8.82 -5.02 -6.64
C ALA A 49 -8.38 -4.17 -5.44
N THR A 50 -8.50 -4.73 -4.24
CA THR A 50 -7.91 -4.15 -3.03
C THR A 50 -6.77 -5.04 -2.61
N LEU A 51 -5.54 -4.52 -2.65
CA LEU A 51 -4.32 -5.26 -2.31
C LEU A 51 -3.65 -4.64 -1.10
N PHE A 52 -3.14 -5.49 -0.21
CA PHE A 52 -2.33 -5.12 0.94
C PHE A 52 -0.98 -5.79 0.78
N ILE A 53 0.05 -5.01 0.48
CA ILE A 53 1.41 -5.49 0.27
C ILE A 53 2.23 -5.14 1.50
N ASN A 54 2.79 -6.16 2.15
CA ASN A 54 3.76 -6.02 3.22
C ASN A 54 5.17 -5.91 2.60
N ASP A 55 5.81 -4.75 2.77
CA ASP A 55 7.12 -4.46 2.18
C ASP A 55 8.29 -5.18 2.85
N ALA A 56 8.09 -5.68 4.08
CA ALA A 56 9.12 -6.40 4.82
C ALA A 56 9.12 -7.89 4.48
N THR A 57 7.94 -8.48 4.27
CA THR A 57 7.81 -9.92 3.96
C THR A 57 7.62 -10.21 2.48
N ASN A 58 7.43 -9.18 1.66
CA ASN A 58 7.01 -9.31 0.26
C ASN A 58 5.78 -10.22 0.14
N THR A 59 4.77 -9.96 0.95
CA THR A 59 3.51 -10.73 0.95
C THR A 59 2.37 -9.82 0.55
N VAL A 60 1.51 -10.31 -0.35
CA VAL A 60 0.26 -9.66 -0.75
C VAL A 60 -0.95 -10.46 -0.29
N THR A 61 -1.91 -9.75 0.29
CA THR A 61 -3.27 -10.23 0.57
C THR A 61 -4.28 -9.27 -0.04
N GLY A 62 -5.55 -9.64 -0.10
CA GLY A 62 -6.55 -8.74 -0.65
C GLY A 62 -7.82 -9.41 -1.12
N SER A 63 -8.50 -8.72 -2.02
CA SER A 63 -9.71 -9.19 -2.68
C SER A 63 -9.88 -8.54 -4.05
N LEU A 64 -10.69 -9.19 -4.89
CA LEU A 64 -11.23 -8.62 -6.11
C LEU A 64 -12.75 -8.71 -6.04
N VAL A 65 -13.41 -7.56 -6.22
CA VAL A 65 -14.87 -7.49 -6.31
C VAL A 65 -15.23 -7.05 -7.72
N THR A 66 -16.06 -7.83 -8.41
CA THR A 66 -16.51 -7.55 -9.79
C THR A 66 -18.01 -7.25 -9.84
N ASN A 67 -18.44 -6.56 -10.90
CA ASN A 67 -19.86 -6.41 -11.21
C ASN A 67 -20.41 -7.65 -11.94
N ALA A 68 -21.72 -7.64 -12.21
CA ALA A 68 -22.40 -8.76 -12.86
C ALA A 68 -22.04 -8.95 -14.35
N ASN A 69 -21.32 -8.01 -14.97
CA ASN A 69 -20.91 -8.10 -16.38
C ASN A 69 -19.59 -8.85 -16.56
N VAL A 70 -18.93 -9.26 -15.47
CA VAL A 70 -17.76 -10.14 -15.50
C VAL A 70 -18.21 -11.58 -15.29
N THR A 71 -17.98 -12.44 -16.27
CA THR A 71 -18.34 -13.86 -16.18
C THR A 71 -17.54 -14.54 -15.06
N THR A 72 -18.23 -15.36 -14.27
CA THR A 72 -17.63 -16.19 -13.22
C THR A 72 -17.72 -17.68 -13.58
N PRO A 73 -16.82 -18.54 -13.07
CA PRO A 73 -15.70 -18.23 -12.18
C PRO A 73 -14.55 -17.51 -12.91
N LEU A 74 -13.82 -16.68 -12.17
CA LEU A 74 -12.51 -16.22 -12.61
C LEU A 74 -11.54 -17.41 -12.60
N THR A 75 -10.69 -17.48 -13.61
CA THR A 75 -9.72 -18.57 -13.79
C THR A 75 -8.30 -18.15 -13.46
N LEU A 76 -7.99 -16.85 -13.56
CA LEU A 76 -6.67 -16.28 -13.24
C LEU A 76 -6.83 -14.86 -12.68
N PHE A 77 -5.87 -14.44 -11.86
CA PHE A 77 -5.76 -13.06 -11.39
C PHE A 77 -4.30 -12.74 -11.12
N HIS A 78 -3.74 -11.70 -11.74
CA HIS A 78 -2.30 -11.46 -11.73
C HIS A 78 -1.96 -9.97 -11.57
N ILE A 79 -0.71 -9.71 -11.17
CA ILE A 79 0.01 -8.47 -11.47
C ILE A 79 0.91 -8.74 -12.68
N HIS A 80 0.83 -7.86 -13.67
CA HIS A 80 1.70 -7.85 -14.85
C HIS A 80 2.60 -6.62 -14.86
N GLN A 81 3.75 -6.71 -15.54
CA GLN A 81 4.63 -5.57 -15.78
C GLN A 81 4.39 -4.95 -17.15
N GLY A 82 3.72 -3.81 -17.17
CA GLY A 82 3.52 -2.97 -18.34
C GLY A 82 2.98 -1.60 -17.95
N ALA A 83 3.44 -0.57 -18.65
CA ALA A 83 2.87 0.77 -18.53
C ALA A 83 1.43 0.82 -19.11
N THR A 84 0.73 1.91 -18.86
CA THR A 84 -0.60 2.16 -19.43
C THR A 84 -0.61 1.95 -20.95
N GLY A 85 -1.56 1.15 -21.43
CA GLY A 85 -1.72 0.88 -22.86
C GLY A 85 -0.71 -0.12 -23.44
N VAL A 86 0.15 -0.74 -22.62
CA VAL A 86 1.14 -1.74 -23.04
C VAL A 86 0.86 -3.06 -22.35
N ASN A 87 0.91 -4.17 -23.11
CA ASN A 87 0.83 -5.52 -22.56
C ASN A 87 2.18 -5.98 -22.01
N GLY A 88 2.12 -6.75 -20.92
CA GLY A 88 3.26 -7.18 -20.13
C GLY A 88 3.18 -8.65 -19.71
N GLY A 89 4.32 -9.21 -19.34
CA GLY A 89 4.39 -10.55 -18.73
C GLY A 89 3.77 -10.56 -17.32
N VAL A 90 3.34 -11.74 -16.88
CA VAL A 90 2.92 -11.99 -15.49
C VAL A 90 4.15 -11.85 -14.59
N VAL A 91 3.97 -11.16 -13.46
CA VAL A 91 5.00 -10.98 -12.44
C VAL A 91 4.58 -11.62 -11.12
N VAL A 92 3.34 -11.40 -10.68
CA VAL A 92 2.82 -12.02 -9.45
C VAL A 92 1.51 -12.74 -9.74
N ASP A 93 1.43 -14.01 -9.38
CA ASP A 93 0.17 -14.76 -9.40
C ASP A 93 -0.66 -14.46 -8.15
N LEU A 94 -1.80 -13.79 -8.31
CA LEU A 94 -2.70 -13.40 -7.23
C LEU A 94 -3.88 -14.36 -7.07
N PHE A 95 -3.94 -15.48 -7.78
CA PHE A 95 -5.15 -16.32 -7.81
C PHE A 95 -5.58 -16.80 -6.41
N ALA A 96 -4.62 -17.11 -5.54
CA ALA A 96 -4.90 -17.52 -4.15
C ALA A 96 -5.67 -16.48 -3.34
N ILE A 97 -5.56 -15.18 -3.66
CA ILE A 97 -6.25 -14.12 -2.91
C ILE A 97 -7.76 -14.12 -3.19
N LEU A 98 -8.21 -14.68 -4.32
CA LEU A 98 -9.64 -14.80 -4.65
C LEU A 98 -10.39 -15.68 -3.65
N SER A 99 -9.68 -16.57 -2.95
CA SER A 99 -10.20 -17.41 -1.87
C SER A 99 -9.70 -16.99 -0.49
N GLY A 100 -9.19 -15.75 -0.33
CA GLY A 100 -8.70 -15.22 0.95
C GLY A 100 -7.30 -15.70 1.35
N GLY A 101 -6.54 -16.27 0.41
CA GLY A 101 -5.14 -16.63 0.61
C GLY A 101 -4.19 -15.44 0.57
N SER A 102 -2.91 -15.73 0.78
CA SER A 102 -1.80 -14.79 0.67
C SER A 102 -0.76 -15.31 -0.32
N VAL A 103 -0.08 -14.40 -1.01
CA VAL A 103 1.01 -14.74 -1.95
C VAL A 103 2.27 -14.05 -1.46
N THR A 104 3.38 -14.78 -1.43
CA THR A 104 4.71 -14.20 -1.13
C THR A 104 5.55 -14.25 -2.38
N ASP A 105 6.00 -13.09 -2.84
CA ASP A 105 6.72 -12.96 -4.10
C ASP A 105 7.71 -11.78 -4.04
N PRO A 106 9.03 -12.00 -4.25
CA PRO A 106 10.03 -10.94 -4.17
C PRO A 106 9.81 -9.80 -5.17
N ASP A 107 9.11 -10.01 -6.28
CA ASP A 107 8.84 -8.96 -7.25
C ASP A 107 7.85 -7.90 -6.75
N LEU A 108 7.16 -8.15 -5.63
CA LEU A 108 6.37 -7.12 -4.95
C LEU A 108 7.21 -5.90 -4.56
N ALA A 109 8.51 -6.06 -4.30
CA ALA A 109 9.42 -4.93 -4.10
C ALA A 109 9.51 -4.02 -5.33
N ASN A 110 9.55 -4.61 -6.54
CA ASN A 110 9.57 -3.86 -7.80
C ASN A 110 8.22 -3.16 -8.06
N VAL A 111 7.11 -3.84 -7.72
CA VAL A 111 5.76 -3.27 -7.80
C VAL A 111 5.63 -2.04 -6.89
N LEU A 112 6.13 -2.12 -5.66
CA LEU A 112 6.11 -1.00 -4.71
C LEU A 112 7.02 0.15 -5.15
N ALA A 113 8.19 -0.15 -5.72
CA ALA A 113 9.13 0.86 -6.16
C ALA A 113 8.62 1.67 -7.36
N ASN A 114 7.91 1.03 -8.31
CA ASN A 114 7.47 1.66 -9.55
C ASN A 114 6.05 1.21 -9.97
N PRO A 115 5.00 1.44 -9.16
CA PRO A 115 3.69 0.87 -9.40
C PRO A 115 3.08 1.28 -10.74
N ALA A 116 3.42 2.47 -11.26
CA ALA A 116 2.97 2.94 -12.57
C ALA A 116 3.37 2.03 -13.75
N ASN A 117 4.36 1.16 -13.57
CA ASN A 117 4.80 0.19 -14.57
C ASN A 117 4.11 -1.18 -14.43
N PHE A 118 3.09 -1.31 -13.58
CA PHE A 118 2.39 -2.56 -13.33
C PHE A 118 0.87 -2.39 -13.42
N TYR A 119 0.18 -3.47 -13.73
CA TYR A 119 -1.28 -3.52 -13.77
C TYR A 119 -1.80 -4.83 -13.20
N THR A 120 -2.99 -4.80 -12.61
CA THR A 120 -3.73 -6.01 -12.26
C THR A 120 -4.57 -6.44 -13.46
N ASN A 121 -4.68 -7.74 -13.67
CA ASN A 121 -5.54 -8.31 -14.72
C ASN A 121 -6.21 -9.58 -14.20
N ALA A 122 -7.52 -9.71 -14.47
CA ALA A 122 -8.29 -10.90 -14.14
C ALA A 122 -8.77 -11.57 -15.43
N HIS A 123 -8.88 -12.90 -15.40
CA HIS A 123 -9.27 -13.70 -16.56
C HIS A 123 -10.38 -14.67 -16.18
N ASN A 124 -11.14 -15.10 -17.17
CA ASN A 124 -12.11 -16.18 -17.07
C ASN A 124 -12.15 -16.98 -18.38
N ASN A 125 -13.00 -18.01 -18.44
CA ASN A 125 -13.11 -18.84 -19.63
C ASN A 125 -13.68 -18.09 -20.85
N ALA A 126 -14.48 -17.03 -20.65
CA ALA A 126 -15.04 -16.23 -21.74
C ALA A 126 -14.01 -15.26 -22.34
N SER A 127 -13.08 -14.77 -21.51
CA SER A 127 -12.00 -13.85 -21.90
C SER A 127 -10.66 -14.32 -21.34
N PRO A 128 -10.03 -15.37 -21.92
CA PRO A 128 -8.80 -15.94 -21.39
C PRO A 128 -7.60 -14.99 -21.44
N GLY A 129 -7.58 -14.02 -22.36
CA GLY A 129 -6.52 -13.01 -22.44
C GLY A 129 -6.70 -11.82 -21.49
N GLY A 130 -7.84 -11.72 -20.81
CA GLY A 130 -8.16 -10.66 -19.84
C GLY A 130 -9.63 -10.25 -19.95
N THR A 131 -10.37 -10.29 -18.83
CA THR A 131 -11.76 -9.78 -18.76
C THR A 131 -11.79 -8.33 -18.27
N ILE A 132 -10.97 -8.00 -17.27
CA ILE A 132 -10.83 -6.64 -16.73
C ILE A 132 -9.37 -6.36 -16.34
N ARG A 133 -8.92 -5.13 -16.61
CA ARG A 133 -7.58 -4.62 -16.31
C ARG A 133 -7.66 -3.36 -15.48
N GLY A 134 -6.70 -3.15 -14.58
CA GLY A 134 -6.52 -1.89 -13.85
C GLY A 134 -5.05 -1.51 -13.72
N GLN A 135 -4.68 -0.31 -14.17
CA GLN A 135 -3.32 0.18 -13.99
C GLN A 135 -3.06 0.54 -12.51
N MET A 136 -1.92 0.08 -11.98
CA MET A 136 -1.45 0.49 -10.65
C MET A 136 -0.78 1.86 -10.73
N ASN A 137 -0.89 2.68 -9.68
CA ASN A 137 -0.23 3.98 -9.63
C ASN A 137 0.05 4.42 -8.18
N PRO A 138 1.01 5.35 -7.97
CA PRO A 138 1.34 5.83 -6.63
C PRO A 138 0.17 6.48 -5.88
N SER A 139 -0.77 7.14 -6.59
CA SER A 139 -1.92 7.78 -5.93
C SER A 139 -2.94 6.79 -5.34
N GLN A 140 -2.88 5.52 -5.74
CA GLN A 140 -3.67 4.45 -5.15
C GLN A 140 -3.01 3.85 -3.90
N ALA A 141 -1.71 4.10 -3.69
CA ALA A 141 -0.91 3.53 -2.62
C ALA A 141 -1.08 4.36 -1.34
N VAL A 142 -1.65 3.75 -0.30
CA VAL A 142 -1.79 4.35 1.02
C VAL A 142 -1.11 3.46 2.04
N VAL A 143 -0.10 4.00 2.74
CA VAL A 143 0.52 3.32 3.88
C VAL A 143 -0.53 3.19 4.99
N VAL A 144 -0.78 1.96 5.43
CA VAL A 144 -1.66 1.67 6.56
C VAL A 144 -0.88 1.96 7.84
N PRO A 145 -1.33 2.88 8.71
CA PRO A 145 -0.64 3.16 9.95
C PRO A 145 -0.61 1.92 10.85
N GLU A 146 0.57 1.56 11.33
CA GLU A 146 0.70 0.54 12.38
C GLU A 146 -0.09 0.99 13.62
N ALA A 147 -0.75 0.05 14.31
CA ALA A 147 -1.61 0.35 15.46
C ALA A 147 -0.88 1.17 16.56
N GLY A 148 0.44 1.00 16.70
CA GLY A 148 1.27 1.76 17.63
C GLY A 148 1.48 3.24 17.28
N SER A 149 1.41 3.61 15.99
CA SER A 149 1.58 5.00 15.54
C SER A 149 0.38 5.88 15.90
N LEU A 150 -0.82 5.29 15.99
CA LEU A 150 -2.01 5.98 16.52
C LEU A 150 -1.93 6.15 18.05
N ALA A 151 -1.27 5.24 18.77
CA ALA A 151 -1.14 5.31 20.23
C ALA A 151 -0.22 6.44 20.70
N LEU A 152 0.76 6.87 19.89
CA LEU A 152 1.65 8.01 20.19
C LEU A 152 0.99 9.40 20.04
N LEU A 153 -0.19 9.48 19.41
CA LEU A 153 -0.99 10.72 19.33
C LEU A 153 -1.71 11.07 20.64
N VAL A 154 -1.92 10.09 21.53
CA VAL A 154 -2.59 10.28 22.84
C VAL A 154 -1.69 10.95 23.90
N PRO A 155 -0.41 10.58 24.09
CA PRO A 155 0.45 11.24 25.07
C PRO A 155 0.92 12.66 24.67
N ALA A 156 0.86 13.04 23.39
CA ALA A 156 1.30 14.38 22.94
C ALA A 156 0.39 15.53 23.45
N LEU A 157 -0.87 15.24 23.78
CA LEU A 157 -1.79 16.20 24.43
C LEU A 157 -1.63 16.24 25.96
N GLY A 158 -0.95 15.26 26.57
CA GLY A 158 -0.85 15.10 28.03
C GLY A 158 0.32 15.81 28.70
N VAL A 159 1.30 16.32 27.95
CA VAL A 159 2.56 16.87 28.51
C VAL A 159 2.50 18.38 28.79
N ILE A 160 1.43 19.09 28.42
CA ILE A 160 1.30 20.54 28.66
C ILE A 160 0.83 20.86 30.11
N GLY A 161 0.49 19.85 30.92
CA GLY A 161 -0.36 20.03 32.10
C GLY A 161 0.26 20.04 33.51
N THR A 162 1.58 20.07 33.73
CA THR A 162 2.13 20.02 35.10
C THR A 162 3.34 20.91 35.35
N PHE A 163 3.14 22.24 35.40
CA PHE A 163 4.01 23.15 36.15
C PHE A 163 3.20 24.15 36.99
N VAL A 164 2.56 23.66 38.05
CA VAL A 164 2.21 24.53 39.19
C VAL A 164 3.30 24.36 40.23
N VAL A 165 4.25 25.29 40.22
CA VAL A 165 5.30 25.44 41.22
C VAL A 165 4.64 25.68 42.58
N ARG A 166 4.80 24.73 43.50
CA ARG A 166 4.59 24.95 44.94
C ARG A 166 5.53 26.08 45.40
N ARG A 167 5.01 27.28 45.61
CA ARG A 167 5.69 28.27 46.45
C ARG A 167 5.42 27.91 47.91
N LYS A 168 6.49 27.53 48.62
CA LYS A 168 6.53 27.37 50.07
C LYS A 168 7.43 28.47 50.62
N THR A 169 6.88 29.37 51.43
CA THR A 169 7.56 30.28 52.38
C THR A 169 6.46 31.15 53.02
N ALA A 170 6.40 31.43 54.31
CA ALA A 170 7.15 31.04 55.51
C ALA A 170 6.17 31.14 56.69
#